data_AF-A0A371LRW3-F1
#
_entry.id   AF-A0A371LRW3-F1
#
_cell.length_a   1.000
_cell.length_b   1.000
_cell.length_c   1.000
_cell.angle_alpha   90.00
_cell.angle_beta   90.00
_cell.angle_gamma   90.00
#
_symmetry.space_group_name_H-M   'P 1'
#
loop_
_entity.id
_entity.type
_entity.pdbx_description
1 polymer ?
#
loop_
_entity_poly.entity_id
_entity_poly.type
_entity_poly.pdbx_seq_one_letter_code
_entity_poly.pdbx_strand_id
1 'polypeptide(L)'
;MNLTGEWDEAVESRTVKDRVYEAATTLTAPTTVADVAERADCTKEGARPHLEWFVELGVLEKVADNPALFVRNEAYFEFRRVTELTREFKTAEAADEAIDEYRTRERELSSYFAESSPEAVVLSETTYEDLDEPYDRLSEWRTVTRRLRELREAKFRLKSNTGGSPASSFP
;
A
#
# COMPACT_ATOMS: atom_id res chain seq x y z
N MET A 1 -17.59 14.75 23.45
CA MET A 1 -17.19 14.40 22.07
C MET A 1 -17.32 12.89 21.97
N ASN A 2 -18.40 12.41 21.38
CA ASN A 2 -18.67 10.98 21.29
C ASN A 2 -18.09 10.48 19.96
N LEU A 3 -16.85 10.00 20.00
CA LEU A 3 -16.12 9.52 18.83
C LEU A 3 -16.92 8.47 18.05
N THR A 4 -17.73 7.62 18.68
CA THR A 4 -18.53 6.63 17.95
C THR A 4 -19.68 7.26 17.15
N GLY A 5 -20.36 8.27 17.68
CA GLY A 5 -21.48 8.92 16.99
C GLY A 5 -21.06 9.78 15.79
N GLU A 6 -19.91 10.46 15.88
CA GLU A 6 -19.34 11.22 14.76
C GLU A 6 -18.85 10.28 13.64
N TRP A 7 -18.37 9.09 14.00
CA TRP A 7 -17.99 8.05 13.04
C TRP A 7 -19.22 7.42 12.40
N ASP A 8 -20.28 7.14 13.15
CA ASP A 8 -21.55 6.61 12.62
C ASP A 8 -22.20 7.61 11.64
N GLU A 9 -22.21 8.91 11.95
CA GLU A 9 -22.75 9.96 11.07
C GLU A 9 -21.87 10.19 9.82
N ALA A 10 -20.54 10.03 9.95
CA ALA A 10 -19.61 9.99 8.83
C ALA A 10 -19.77 8.70 7.99
N VAL A 11 -20.20 7.58 8.58
CA VAL A 11 -20.54 6.33 7.85
C VAL A 11 -21.85 6.49 7.08
N GLU A 12 -22.87 7.10 7.70
CA GLU A 12 -24.18 7.35 7.07
C GLU A 12 -24.12 8.36 5.92
N SER A 13 -23.21 9.33 5.98
CA SER A 13 -23.00 10.31 4.89
C SER A 13 -22.13 9.81 3.74
N ARG A 14 -21.49 8.63 3.86
CA ARG A 14 -20.68 8.04 2.79
C ARG A 14 -21.52 7.27 1.79
N THR A 15 -21.23 7.48 0.51
CA THR A 15 -21.91 6.72 -0.55
C THR A 15 -21.50 5.25 -0.46
N VAL A 16 -22.35 4.33 -0.95
CA VAL A 16 -22.01 2.89 -1.04
C VAL A 16 -20.67 2.70 -1.77
N LYS A 17 -20.41 3.52 -2.79
CA LYS A 17 -19.14 3.55 -3.52
C LYS A 17 -17.94 3.81 -2.62
N ASP A 18 -18.02 4.78 -1.71
CA ASP A 18 -16.90 5.15 -0.83
C ASP A 18 -16.59 4.04 0.17
N ARG A 19 -17.62 3.42 0.75
CA ARG A 19 -17.46 2.28 1.66
C ARG A 19 -16.90 1.05 0.95
N VAL A 20 -17.37 0.77 -0.26
CA VAL A 20 -16.83 -0.33 -1.09
C VAL A 20 -15.37 -0.06 -1.47
N TYR A 21 -15.01 1.19 -1.79
CA TYR A 21 -13.62 1.55 -2.07
C TYR A 21 -12.72 1.31 -0.86
N GLU A 22 -13.11 1.77 0.33
CA GLU A 22 -12.34 1.53 1.56
C GLU A 22 -12.18 0.04 1.85
N ALA A 23 -13.28 -0.72 1.79
CA ALA A 23 -13.24 -2.16 1.99
C ALA A 23 -12.37 -2.88 0.94
N ALA A 24 -12.42 -2.46 -0.32
CA ALA A 24 -11.68 -3.11 -1.40
C ALA A 24 -10.18 -2.74 -1.42
N THR A 25 -9.80 -1.56 -0.93
CA THR A 25 -8.39 -1.11 -0.92
C THR A 25 -7.59 -1.61 0.29
N THR A 26 -8.27 -2.27 1.23
CA THR A 26 -7.68 -2.93 2.40
C THR A 26 -7.53 -4.44 2.23
N LEU A 27 -7.92 -5.00 1.08
CA LEU A 27 -7.83 -6.43 0.79
C LEU A 27 -6.37 -6.90 0.78
N THR A 28 -6.11 -7.99 1.51
CA THR A 28 -4.79 -8.65 1.60
C THR A 28 -4.77 -10.03 0.93
N ALA A 29 -5.92 -10.50 0.44
CA ALA A 29 -6.08 -11.79 -0.23
C ALA A 29 -7.25 -11.73 -1.23
N PRO A 30 -7.33 -12.66 -2.20
CA PRO A 30 -8.48 -12.79 -3.10
C PRO A 30 -9.78 -12.89 -2.32
N THR A 31 -10.71 -11.97 -2.58
CA THR A 31 -11.91 -11.78 -1.76
C THR A 31 -13.16 -11.73 -2.63
N THR A 32 -14.25 -12.34 -2.17
CA THR A 32 -15.50 -12.39 -2.93
C THR A 32 -16.27 -11.06 -2.85
N VAL A 33 -17.19 -10.83 -3.81
CA VAL A 33 -18.16 -9.72 -3.73
C VAL A 33 -18.93 -9.72 -2.40
N ALA A 34 -19.26 -10.91 -1.89
CA ALA A 34 -20.03 -11.06 -0.66
C ALA A 34 -19.27 -10.49 0.55
N ASP A 35 -18.01 -10.88 0.70
CA ASP A 35 -17.20 -10.47 1.85
C ASP A 35 -16.82 -8.99 1.76
N VAL A 36 -16.69 -8.42 0.55
CA VAL A 36 -16.50 -6.97 0.41
C VAL A 36 -17.78 -6.22 0.76
N ALA A 37 -18.94 -6.69 0.31
CA ALA A 37 -20.22 -6.07 0.62
C ALA A 37 -20.52 -6.07 2.13
N GLU A 38 -20.18 -7.15 2.83
CA GLU A 38 -20.27 -7.23 4.29
C GLU A 38 -19.39 -6.18 4.98
N ARG A 39 -18.11 -6.08 4.58
CA ARG A 39 -17.20 -5.05 5.12
C ARG A 39 -17.66 -3.62 4.81
N ALA A 40 -18.32 -3.42 3.67
CA ALA A 40 -18.81 -2.12 3.23
C ALA A 40 -20.22 -1.78 3.74
N ASP A 41 -20.83 -2.66 4.55
CA ASP A 41 -22.22 -2.55 5.02
C ASP A 41 -23.19 -2.22 3.86
N CYS A 42 -23.21 -3.09 2.85
CA CYS A 42 -24.10 -2.97 1.70
C CYS A 42 -24.50 -4.34 1.13
N THR A 43 -25.41 -4.35 0.15
CA THR A 43 -25.82 -5.58 -0.54
C THR A 43 -24.78 -6.01 -1.57
N LYS A 44 -24.75 -7.31 -1.90
CA LYS A 44 -23.86 -7.84 -2.96
C LYS A 44 -24.12 -7.18 -4.31
N GLU A 45 -25.40 -6.92 -4.59
CA GLU A 45 -25.88 -6.23 -5.79
C GLU A 45 -25.44 -4.76 -5.80
N GLY A 46 -25.34 -4.12 -4.64
CA GLY A 46 -24.82 -2.76 -4.50
C GLY A 46 -23.29 -2.67 -4.64
N ALA A 47 -22.56 -3.67 -4.13
CA ALA A 47 -21.09 -3.69 -4.22
C ALA A 47 -20.57 -4.02 -5.62
N ARG A 48 -21.20 -4.99 -6.31
CA ARG A 48 -20.69 -5.56 -7.56
C ARG A 48 -20.37 -4.54 -8.65
N PRO A 49 -21.25 -3.58 -8.99
CA PRO A 49 -20.95 -2.59 -10.04
C PRO A 49 -19.74 -1.72 -9.69
N HIS A 50 -19.55 -1.39 -8.42
CA HIS A 50 -18.41 -0.60 -7.98
C HIS A 50 -17.10 -1.38 -8.05
N LEU A 51 -17.12 -2.67 -7.68
CA LEU A 51 -15.95 -3.54 -7.80
C LEU A 51 -15.50 -3.71 -9.26
N GLU A 52 -16.43 -3.97 -10.17
CA GLU A 52 -16.12 -4.06 -11.61
C GLU A 52 -15.60 -2.72 -12.15
N TRP A 53 -16.20 -1.59 -11.73
CA TRP A 53 -15.69 -0.26 -12.08
C TRP A 53 -14.27 0.03 -11.55
N PHE A 54 -13.94 -0.44 -10.34
CA PHE A 54 -12.58 -0.32 -9.80
C PHE A 54 -11.57 -1.21 -10.54
N VAL A 55 -12.01 -2.34 -11.10
CA VAL A 55 -11.19 -3.15 -12.02
C VAL A 55 -10.93 -2.39 -13.32
N GLU A 56 -11.94 -1.76 -13.90
CA GLU A 56 -11.78 -0.92 -15.10
C GLU A 56 -10.80 0.25 -14.88
N LEU A 57 -10.82 0.86 -13.69
CA LEU A 57 -9.87 1.91 -13.31
C LEU A 57 -8.46 1.39 -12.96
N GLY A 58 -8.27 0.07 -12.87
CA GLY A 58 -7.02 -0.55 -12.47
C GLY A 58 -6.70 -0.43 -10.97
N VAL A 59 -7.67 -0.06 -10.12
CA VAL A 59 -7.52 -0.03 -8.67
C VAL A 59 -7.54 -1.45 -8.10
N LEU A 60 -8.38 -2.31 -8.68
CA LEU A 60 -8.50 -3.72 -8.35
C LEU A 60 -8.15 -4.57 -9.56
N GLU A 61 -7.90 -5.85 -9.29
CA GLU A 61 -7.83 -6.90 -10.32
C GLU A 61 -8.85 -7.97 -9.99
N LYS A 62 -9.50 -8.50 -11.03
CA LYS A 62 -10.38 -9.66 -10.93
C LYS A 62 -9.59 -10.91 -11.27
N VAL A 63 -9.39 -11.79 -10.29
CA VAL A 63 -8.52 -12.98 -10.42
C VAL A 63 -9.31 -14.28 -10.63
N ALA A 64 -10.63 -14.26 -10.44
CA ALA A 64 -11.53 -15.35 -10.77
C ALA A 64 -12.94 -14.84 -11.06
N ASP A 65 -13.74 -15.61 -11.80
CA ASP A 65 -15.11 -15.26 -12.18
C ASP A 65 -16.21 -16.05 -11.43
N ASN A 66 -15.90 -17.26 -10.93
CA ASN A 66 -16.88 -18.12 -10.26
C ASN A 66 -16.32 -18.87 -9.04
N PRO A 67 -16.55 -18.38 -7.80
CA PRO A 67 -17.10 -17.05 -7.51
C PRO A 67 -16.15 -15.94 -7.98
N ALA A 68 -16.68 -14.75 -8.25
CA ALA A 68 -15.86 -13.60 -8.61
C ALA A 68 -14.94 -13.21 -7.44
N LEU A 69 -13.62 -13.19 -7.68
CA LEU A 69 -12.60 -12.84 -6.69
C LEU A 69 -11.85 -11.59 -7.11
N PHE A 70 -11.72 -10.66 -6.17
CA PHE A 70 -11.04 -9.39 -6.35
C PHE A 70 -9.81 -9.31 -5.46
N VAL A 71 -8.74 -8.71 -5.98
CA VAL A 71 -7.54 -8.34 -5.22
C VAL A 71 -7.23 -6.87 -5.44
N ARG A 72 -6.49 -6.27 -4.50
CA ARG A 72 -5.92 -4.94 -4.70
C ARG A 72 -4.82 -4.99 -5.75
N ASN A 73 -4.84 -4.05 -6.71
CA ASN A 73 -3.74 -3.91 -7.67
C ASN A 73 -2.53 -3.26 -6.98
N GLU A 74 -1.58 -4.05 -6.50
CA GLU A 74 -0.38 -3.53 -5.83
C GLU A 74 0.45 -2.59 -6.70
N ALA A 75 0.51 -2.83 -8.02
CA ALA A 75 1.28 -1.99 -8.94
C ALA A 75 0.68 -0.58 -9.06
N TYR A 76 -0.66 -0.47 -9.09
CA TYR A 76 -1.35 0.82 -9.06
C TYR A 76 -1.02 1.60 -7.78
N PHE A 77 -1.08 0.94 -6.62
CA PHE A 77 -0.80 1.59 -5.35
C PHE A 77 0.68 1.93 -5.14
N GLU A 78 1.61 1.10 -5.63
CA GLU A 78 3.04 1.44 -5.65
C GLU A 78 3.29 2.69 -6.52
N PHE A 79 2.71 2.74 -7.72
CA PHE A 79 2.81 3.90 -8.60
C PHE A 79 2.24 5.17 -7.95
N ARG A 80 1.08 5.07 -7.28
CA ARG A 80 0.46 6.16 -6.52
C ARG A 80 1.38 6.68 -5.43
N ARG A 81 1.90 5.79 -4.56
CA ARG A 81 2.79 6.16 -3.45
C ARG A 81 4.06 6.84 -3.95
N VAL A 82 4.70 6.29 -4.97
CA VAL A 82 5.88 6.90 -5.60
C VAL A 82 5.56 8.29 -6.16
N THR A 83 4.42 8.45 -6.83
CA THR A 83 3.99 9.74 -7.38
C THR A 83 3.69 10.78 -6.29
N GLU A 84 3.19 10.33 -5.14
CA GLU A 84 3.02 11.20 -3.96
C GLU A 84 4.38 11.60 -3.40
N LEU A 85 5.34 10.68 -3.30
CA LEU A 85 6.70 10.99 -2.86
C LEU A 85 7.42 11.99 -3.76
N THR A 86 7.25 11.90 -5.08
CA THR A 86 7.86 12.90 -5.98
C THR A 86 7.29 14.31 -5.76
N ARG A 87 6.01 14.42 -5.40
CA ARG A 87 5.37 15.70 -5.06
C ARG A 87 5.79 16.21 -3.68
N GLU A 88 5.97 15.30 -2.73
CA GLU A 88 6.41 15.59 -1.36
C GLU A 88 7.84 16.13 -1.34
N PHE A 89 8.80 15.36 -1.86
CA PHE A 89 10.23 15.70 -1.81
C PHE A 89 10.65 16.74 -2.84
N LYS A 90 9.98 16.81 -4.00
CA LYS A 90 10.18 17.77 -5.10
C LYS A 90 11.55 17.72 -5.80
N THR A 91 12.62 17.35 -5.10
CA THR A 91 14.00 17.27 -5.62
C THR A 91 14.62 15.92 -5.30
N ALA A 92 15.58 15.51 -6.14
CA ALA A 92 16.26 14.23 -5.96
C ALA A 92 17.17 14.22 -4.73
N GLU A 93 17.68 15.39 -4.34
CA GLU A 93 18.55 15.60 -3.17
C GLU A 93 17.76 15.41 -1.88
N ALA A 94 16.56 16.01 -1.77
CA ALA A 94 15.71 15.84 -0.59
C ALA A 94 15.26 14.38 -0.43
N ALA A 95 14.97 13.69 -1.54
CA ALA A 95 14.67 12.26 -1.50
C ALA A 95 15.90 11.42 -1.08
N ASP A 96 17.13 11.87 -1.40
CA ASP A 96 18.36 11.18 -1.01
C ASP A 96 18.65 11.28 0.49
N GLU A 97 18.45 12.47 1.07
CA GLU A 97 18.57 12.69 2.51
C GLU A 97 17.64 11.75 3.29
N ALA A 98 16.37 11.65 2.86
CA ALA A 98 15.42 10.70 3.43
C ALA A 98 15.88 9.24 3.25
N ILE A 99 16.44 8.86 2.09
CA ILE A 99 16.96 7.51 1.87
C ILE A 99 18.06 7.17 2.89
N ASP A 100 18.94 8.12 3.22
CA ASP A 100 20.04 7.87 4.16
C ASP A 100 19.56 7.72 5.61
N GLU A 101 18.52 8.46 6.01
CA GLU A 101 17.84 8.26 7.30
C GLU A 101 17.23 6.86 7.39
N TYR A 102 16.43 6.47 6.40
CA TYR A 102 15.79 5.15 6.37
C TYR A 102 16.81 4.01 6.27
N ARG A 103 17.94 4.20 5.57
CA ARG A 103 19.03 3.21 5.54
C ARG A 103 19.69 3.01 6.90
N THR A 104 19.77 4.08 7.70
CA THR A 104 20.28 3.97 9.08
C THR A 104 19.32 3.13 9.91
N ARG A 105 18.02 3.41 9.80
CA ARG A 105 16.99 2.61 10.47
C ARG A 105 16.95 1.14 10.00
N GLU A 106 17.10 0.90 8.70
CA GLU A 106 17.15 -0.45 8.13
C GLU A 106 18.32 -1.25 8.71
N ARG A 107 19.50 -0.62 8.83
CA ARG A 107 20.69 -1.25 9.44
C ARG A 107 20.45 -1.61 10.91
N GLU A 108 19.88 -0.69 11.68
CA GLU A 108 19.53 -0.95 13.08
C GLU A 108 18.60 -2.17 13.20
N LEU A 109 17.51 -2.20 12.43
CA LEU A 109 16.53 -3.29 12.45
C LEU A 109 17.11 -4.62 11.97
N SER A 110 17.88 -4.60 10.87
CA SER A 110 18.52 -5.81 10.33
C SER A 110 19.50 -6.46 11.31
N SER A 111 20.12 -5.69 12.21
CA SER A 111 21.09 -6.24 13.16
C SER A 111 20.49 -7.16 14.23
N TYR A 112 19.15 -7.16 14.37
CA TYR A 112 18.42 -8.07 15.25
C TYR A 112 18.19 -9.46 14.64
N PHE A 113 18.42 -9.61 13.34
CA PHE A 113 18.15 -10.85 12.59
C PHE A 113 19.45 -11.35 11.94
N ALA A 114 19.56 -12.66 11.73
CA ALA A 114 20.72 -13.24 11.06
C ALA A 114 20.64 -13.11 9.53
N GLU A 115 19.41 -12.98 9.05
CA GLU A 115 19.02 -12.93 7.66
C GLU A 115 19.37 -11.56 7.06
N SER A 116 19.67 -11.54 5.77
CA SER A 116 19.98 -10.30 5.04
C SER A 116 18.74 -9.58 4.51
N SER A 117 17.54 -10.14 4.70
CA SER A 117 16.28 -9.61 4.20
C SER A 117 15.14 -9.96 5.16
N PRO A 118 14.19 -9.03 5.39
CA PRO A 118 13.07 -9.30 6.28
C PRO A 118 12.16 -10.44 5.77
N GLU A 119 12.11 -10.71 4.47
CA GLU A 119 11.28 -11.80 3.94
C GLU A 119 11.90 -13.20 4.13
N ALA A 120 13.18 -13.27 4.49
CA ALA A 120 13.84 -14.52 4.79
C ALA A 120 13.70 -14.94 6.27
N VAL A 121 13.24 -14.03 7.14
CA VAL A 121 13.10 -14.30 8.57
C VAL A 121 11.86 -15.16 8.84
N VAL A 122 12.07 -16.32 9.44
CA VAL A 122 11.01 -17.25 9.85
C VAL A 122 10.93 -17.30 11.37
N LEU A 123 10.05 -16.48 11.97
CA LEU A 123 9.93 -16.38 13.43
C LEU A 123 9.43 -17.68 14.08
N SER A 124 8.65 -18.50 13.38
CA SER A 124 8.11 -19.77 13.90
C SER A 124 9.17 -20.82 14.25
N GLU A 125 10.39 -20.68 13.73
CA GLU A 125 11.52 -21.56 14.06
C GLU A 125 12.27 -21.12 15.32
N THR A 126 11.83 -20.02 15.96
CA THR A 126 12.55 -19.44 17.09
C THR A 126 11.93 -19.85 18.42
N THR A 127 12.78 -20.28 19.37
CA THR A 127 12.39 -20.65 20.74
C THR A 127 12.31 -19.43 21.66
N TYR A 128 11.64 -18.36 21.24
CA TYR A 128 11.36 -17.23 22.14
C TYR A 128 10.09 -17.52 22.94
N GLU A 129 10.15 -17.37 24.26
CA GLU A 129 8.97 -17.41 25.13
C GLU A 129 8.06 -16.17 24.92
N ASP A 130 8.63 -15.09 24.35
CA ASP A 130 7.95 -13.85 23.96
C ASP A 130 8.33 -13.47 22.52
N LEU A 131 7.38 -13.59 21.60
CA LEU A 131 7.56 -13.30 20.17
C LEU A 131 7.11 -11.89 19.78
N ASP A 132 6.56 -11.10 20.70
CA ASP A 132 5.97 -9.80 20.36
C ASP A 132 7.05 -8.82 19.88
N GLU A 133 8.17 -8.71 20.61
CA GLU A 133 9.25 -7.79 20.24
C GLU A 133 9.96 -8.18 18.92
N PRO A 134 10.33 -9.45 18.66
CA PRO A 134 10.83 -9.88 17.35
C PRO A 134 9.82 -9.65 16.22
N TYR A 135 8.53 -9.86 16.47
CA TYR A 135 7.49 -9.64 15.48
C TYR A 135 7.36 -8.17 15.10
N ASP A 136 7.31 -7.27 16.09
CA ASP A 136 7.23 -5.83 15.86
C ASP A 136 8.45 -5.31 15.08
N ARG A 137 9.65 -5.75 15.46
CA ARG A 137 10.89 -5.40 14.75
C ARG A 137 10.88 -5.91 13.31
N LEU A 138 10.41 -7.13 13.07
CA LEU A 138 10.33 -7.69 11.72
C LEU A 138 9.31 -6.92 10.86
N SER A 139 8.16 -6.58 11.44
CA SER A 139 7.11 -5.78 10.78
C SER A 139 7.62 -4.39 10.41
N GLU A 140 8.35 -3.74 11.32
CA GLU A 140 8.99 -2.45 11.06
C GLU A 140 10.06 -2.58 9.96
N TRP A 141 10.88 -3.64 10.00
CA TRP A 141 11.92 -3.86 9.00
C TRP A 141 11.34 -4.02 7.60
N ARG A 142 10.28 -4.83 7.44
CA ARG A 142 9.52 -4.93 6.16
C ARG A 142 9.03 -3.57 5.69
N THR A 143 8.50 -2.77 6.61
CA THR A 143 7.98 -1.43 6.31
C THR A 143 9.08 -0.49 5.82
N VAL A 144 10.22 -0.44 6.50
CA VAL A 144 11.38 0.38 6.15
C VAL A 144 11.96 -0.04 4.80
N THR A 145 12.14 -1.33 4.56
CA THR A 145 12.66 -1.85 3.28
C THR A 145 11.75 -1.49 2.11
N ARG A 146 10.42 -1.62 2.27
CA ARG A 146 9.45 -1.19 1.25
C ARG A 146 9.54 0.32 1.00
N ARG A 147 9.57 1.14 2.06
CA ARG A 147 9.67 2.60 1.95
C ARG A 147 10.95 3.05 1.25
N LEU A 148 12.08 2.38 1.51
CA LEU A 148 13.35 2.62 0.82
C LEU A 148 13.26 2.35 -0.69
N ARG A 149 12.59 1.28 -1.10
CA ARG A 149 12.35 0.99 -2.53
C ARG A 149 11.55 2.12 -3.18
N GLU A 150 10.46 2.56 -2.55
CA GLU A 150 9.60 3.63 -3.06
C GLU A 150 10.35 4.98 -3.15
N LEU A 151 11.14 5.32 -2.14
CA LEU A 151 11.98 6.53 -2.13
C LEU A 151 13.04 6.51 -3.25
N ARG A 152 13.70 5.38 -3.47
CA ARG A 152 14.71 5.22 -4.53
C ARG A 152 14.08 5.40 -5.92
N GLU A 153 12.91 4.83 -6.14
CA GLU A 153 12.15 5.02 -7.38
C GLU A 153 11.70 6.49 -7.54
N ALA A 154 11.21 7.13 -6.47
CA ALA A 154 10.84 8.54 -6.51
C ALA A 154 12.05 9.43 -6.86
N LYS A 155 13.22 9.20 -6.23
CA LYS A 155 14.48 9.86 -6.56
C LYS A 155 14.86 9.66 -8.03
N PHE A 156 14.74 8.43 -8.55
CA PHE A 156 15.02 8.14 -9.95
C PHE A 156 14.12 8.96 -10.89
N ARG A 157 12.81 9.00 -10.63
CA ARG A 157 11.85 9.79 -11.42
C ARG A 157 12.14 11.29 -11.39
N LEU A 158 12.51 11.82 -10.22
CA LEU A 158 12.88 13.23 -10.07
C LEU A 158 14.12 13.56 -10.91
N LYS A 159 15.16 12.71 -10.86
CA LYS A 159 16.35 12.88 -11.72
C LYS A 159 16.02 12.82 -13.21
N SER A 160 15.17 11.88 -13.63
CA SER A 160 14.77 11.77 -15.05
C SER A 160 13.94 12.96 -15.51
N ASN A 161 13.10 13.54 -14.64
CA ASN A 161 12.29 14.71 -14.99
C ASN A 161 13.13 15.99 -15.08
N THR A 162 14.18 16.13 -14.25
CA THR A 162 15.14 17.24 -14.33
C THR A 162 16.09 17.11 -15.54
N GLY A 163 16.37 15.89 -16.00
CA GLY A 163 17.15 15.62 -17.22
C GLY A 163 16.36 15.75 -18.53
N GLY A 164 15.03 15.84 -18.47
CA GLY A 164 14.13 15.96 -19.62
C GLY A 164 13.70 17.40 -19.89
N SER A 165 14.59 18.21 -20.48
CA SER A 165 14.15 19.44 -21.14
C SER A 165 13.42 19.07 -22.46
N PRO A 166 12.28 19.70 -22.81
CA PRO A 166 11.45 19.26 -23.92
C PRO A 166 12.05 19.73 -25.24
N ALA A 167 12.79 18.85 -25.89
CA ALA A 167 13.18 19.01 -27.29
C ALA A 167 12.79 17.75 -28.07
N SER A 168 11.52 17.64 -28.45
CA SER A 168 11.20 17.16 -29.79
C SER A 168 9.79 17.57 -30.21
N SER A 169 9.77 18.41 -31.24
CA SER A 169 8.65 18.71 -32.12
C SER A 169 7.88 17.45 -32.49
N PHE A 170 6.55 17.50 -32.39
CA PHE A 170 5.68 16.59 -33.14
C PHE A 170 5.60 17.10 -34.59
N PRO A 171 5.72 16.22 -35.61
CA PRO A 171 5.21 16.48 -36.96
C PRO A 171 3.68 16.40 -37.01
#